data_AF-A0A0C2C5N1-F1
#
_entry.id   AF-A0A0C2C5N1-F1
#
_cell.length_a   1.000
_cell.length_b   1.000
_cell.length_c   1.000
_cell.angle_alpha   90.00
_cell.angle_beta   90.00
_cell.angle_gamma   90.00
#
_symmetry.space_group_name_H-M   'P 1'
#
loop_
_entity.id
_entity.type
_entity.pdbx_description
1 polymer ?
#
loop_
_entity_poly.entity_id
_entity_poly.type
_entity_poly.pdbx_seq_one_letter_code
_entity_poly.pdbx_strand_id
1 'polypeptide(L)' 'MTLGFGSRAIPPAVSRGTPSAVEVREGHNVTLTCKAEGNPTPSVVWRRQDKQIIRYNGATGFG' A
#
# COMPACT_ATOMS: atom_id res chain seq x y z
N MET A 1 25.59 -29.19 13.33
CA MET A 1 25.10 -27.83 13.69
C MET A 1 25.17 -26.97 12.43
N THR A 2 24.20 -27.13 11.53
CA THR A 2 24.06 -26.26 10.35
C THR A 2 23.03 -25.21 10.72
N LEU A 3 23.49 -23.99 10.96
CA LEU A 3 22.60 -22.85 11.14
C LEU A 3 21.86 -22.65 9.82
N GLY A 4 20.58 -23.03 9.79
CA GLY A 4 19.69 -22.73 8.67
C GLY A 4 19.71 -21.21 8.48
N PHE A 5 20.13 -20.78 7.29
CA PHE A 5 20.13 -19.39 6.89
C PHE A 5 18.68 -18.88 6.97
N GLY A 6 18.35 -18.19 8.07
CA GLY A 6 17.12 -17.43 8.18
C GLY A 6 17.07 -16.46 7.01
N SER A 7 16.05 -16.62 6.16
CA SER A 7 15.78 -15.78 5.01
C SER A 7 15.87 -14.30 5.42
N ARG A 8 16.84 -13.58 4.84
CA ARG A 8 17.07 -12.17 5.14
C ARG A 8 15.80 -11.38 4.79
N ALA A 9 15.08 -10.93 5.83
CA ALA A 9 13.87 -10.15 5.66
C ALA A 9 14.23 -8.81 5.02
N ILE A 10 13.59 -8.50 3.89
CA ILE A 10 13.74 -7.22 3.21
C ILE A 10 12.62 -6.33 3.73
N PRO A 11 12.95 -5.20 4.40
CA PRO A 11 11.95 -4.30 4.92
C PRO A 11 11.09 -3.74 3.78
N PRO A 12 9.80 -3.46 4.03
CA PRO A 12 8.92 -2.97 2.99
C PRO A 12 9.29 -1.55 2.58
N ALA A 13 9.49 -1.35 1.29
CA ALA A 13 9.71 -0.05 0.66
C ALA A 13 8.48 0.30 -0.19
N VAL A 14 7.92 1.50 0.03
CA VAL A 14 6.80 2.00 -0.77
C VAL A 14 7.35 2.79 -1.96
N SER A 15 7.11 2.30 -3.17
CA SER A 15 7.30 3.06 -4.41
C SER A 15 6.05 3.90 -4.67
N ARG A 16 6.21 5.22 -4.75
CA ARG A 16 5.11 6.13 -5.05
C ARG A 16 4.76 6.02 -6.54
N GLY A 17 3.59 5.46 -6.84
CA GLY A 17 3.06 5.38 -8.20
C GLY A 17 2.25 6.62 -8.61
N THR A 18 1.62 7.31 -7.66
CA THR A 18 0.86 8.55 -7.89
C THR A 18 1.56 9.78 -7.32
N PRO A 19 1.29 10.97 -7.89
CA PRO A 19 1.76 12.24 -7.32
C PRO A 19 1.21 12.45 -5.90
N SER A 20 1.88 13.31 -5.13
CA SER A 20 1.53 13.60 -3.73
C SER A 20 0.15 14.22 -3.55
N ALA A 21 -0.41 14.79 -4.60
CA ALA A 21 -1.77 15.31 -4.66
C ALA A 21 -2.37 15.02 -6.04
N VAL A 22 -3.65 14.66 -6.05
CA VAL A 22 -4.46 14.49 -7.26
C VAL A 22 -5.72 15.32 -7.08
N GLU A 23 -5.96 16.24 -7.98
CA GLU A 23 -7.20 17.02 -8.02
C GLU A 23 -8.18 16.35 -8.98
N VAL A 24 -9.40 16.07 -8.52
CA VAL A 24 -10.45 15.48 -9.35
C VAL A 24 -11.72 16.30 -9.20
N ARG A 25 -12.49 16.40 -10.29
CA ARG A 25 -13.79 17.07 -10.27
C ARG A 25 -14.86 16.16 -9.68
N GLU A 26 -15.87 16.75 -9.08
CA GLU A 26 -17.02 16.01 -8.57
C GLU A 26 -17.67 15.17 -9.70
N GLY A 27 -18.13 13.97 -9.36
CA GLY A 27 -18.68 13.01 -10.32
C GLY A 27 -17.64 12.29 -11.19
N HIS A 28 -16.34 12.59 -11.05
CA HIS A 28 -15.28 11.90 -11.78
C HIS A 28 -14.55 10.89 -10.90
N ASN A 29 -14.10 9.78 -11.51
CA ASN A 29 -13.38 8.74 -10.81
C ASN A 29 -11.89 9.08 -10.66
N VAL A 30 -11.31 8.69 -9.54
CA VAL A 30 -9.88 8.81 -9.26
C VAL A 30 -9.30 7.46 -8.87
N THR A 31 -8.12 7.15 -9.40
CA THR A 31 -7.38 5.93 -9.05
C THR A 31 -6.09 6.32 -8.35
N LEU A 32 -5.93 5.89 -7.11
CA LEU A 32 -4.70 6.06 -6.34
C LEU A 32 -3.90 4.76 -6.39
N THR A 33 -2.63 4.83 -6.80
CA THR A 33 -1.77 3.66 -6.99
C THR A 33 -0.63 3.69 -5.98
N CYS A 34 -0.58 2.66 -5.14
CA CYS A 34 0.49 2.45 -4.17
C CYS A 34 1.15 1.10 -4.45
N LYS A 35 2.46 1.09 -4.66
CA LYS A 35 3.24 -0.14 -4.82
C LYS A 35 4.18 -0.27 -3.64
N ALA A 36 4.22 -1.45 -3.03
CA ALA A 36 5.13 -1.75 -1.92
C ALA A 36 5.87 -3.06 -2.21
N GLU A 37 7.17 -3.07 -1.95
CA GLU A 37 8.07 -4.19 -2.23
C GLU A 37 8.80 -4.57 -0.94
N GLY A 38 8.88 -5.86 -0.63
CA GLY A 38 9.48 -6.37 0.59
C GLY A 38 9.44 -7.90 0.63
N ASN A 39 10.20 -8.50 1.53
CA ASN A 39 10.21 -9.95 1.74
C ASN A 39 10.18 -10.25 3.24
N PRO A 40 9.09 -10.84 3.78
CA PRO A 40 7.89 -11.31 3.07
C PRO A 40 7.05 -10.16 2.47
N THR A 41 6.20 -10.48 1.50
CA THR A 41 5.39 -9.49 0.76
C THR A 41 4.57 -8.63 1.71
N PRO A 42 4.66 -7.28 1.63
CA PRO A 42 3.95 -6.40 2.54
C PRO A 42 2.46 -6.32 2.26
N SER A 43 1.67 -6.12 3.31
CA SER A 43 0.27 -5.73 3.20
C SER A 43 0.14 -4.22 3.00
N VAL A 44 -0.55 -3.80 1.93
CA VAL A 44 -0.82 -2.39 1.63
C VAL A 44 -2.21 -2.03 2.15
N VAL A 45 -2.30 -0.91 2.87
CA VAL A 45 -3.56 -0.37 3.36
C VAL A 45 -3.68 1.11 3.00
N TRP A 46 -4.88 1.51 2.60
CA TRP A 46 -5.18 2.91 2.37
C TRP A 46 -5.71 3.56 3.64
N ARG A 47 -5.19 4.76 3.91
CA ARG A 47 -5.62 5.59 5.03
C ARG A 47 -5.97 6.98 4.54
N ARG A 48 -6.95 7.60 5.20
CA ARG A 48 -7.29 9.00 5.06
C ARG A 48 -6.27 9.87 5.82
N GLN A 49 -6.31 11.18 5.56
CA GLN A 49 -5.43 12.17 6.21
C GLN A 49 -5.61 12.21 7.73
N ASP A 50 -6.81 11.92 8.22
CA ASP A 50 -7.16 11.80 9.64
C ASP A 50 -6.67 10.49 10.29
N LYS A 51 -5.84 9.72 9.57
CA LYS A 51 -5.29 8.41 9.98
C LYS A 51 -6.33 7.29 10.06
N GLN A 52 -7.57 7.51 9.62
CA GLN A 52 -8.56 6.44 9.55
C GLN A 52 -8.31 5.52 8.36
N ILE A 53 -8.50 4.21 8.57
CA ILE A 53 -8.40 3.22 7.51
C ILE A 53 -9.60 3.36 6.57
N ILE A 54 -9.36 3.41 5.26
CA ILE A 54 -10.44 3.41 4.28
C ILE A 54 -11.02 1.99 4.22
N ARG A 55 -12.25 1.83 4.74
CA ARG A 55 -13.02 0.60 4.64
C ARG A 55 -14.10 0.81 3.58
N TYR A 56 -13.95 0.20 2.41
CA TYR A 56 -15.02 0.17 1.39
C TYR A 56 -15.48 -1.28 1.24
N ASN A 57 -16.76 -1.56 1.52
CA ASN A 57 -17.44 -2.84 1.26
C ASN A 57 -16.61 -4.12 1.50
N GLY A 58 -15.88 -4.20 2.62
CA GLY A 58 -15.13 -5.41 3.02
C GLY A 58 -13.84 -5.70 2.24
N ALA A 59 -13.56 -4.99 1.14
CA ALA A 59 -12.29 -5.06 0.46
C ALA A 59 -11.37 -3.94 0.99
N THR A 60 -10.27 -4.30 1.65
CA THR A 60 -9.13 -3.39 1.76
C THR A 60 -8.79 -2.95 0.33
N GLY A 61 -8.83 -1.65 0.04
CA GLY A 61 -8.80 -1.08 -1.32
C GLY A 61 -7.64 -1.53 -2.21
N PHE A 62 -7.74 -2.76 -2.69
CA PHE A 62 -7.12 -3.26 -3.89
C PHE A 62 -8.23 -3.19 -4.93
N GLY A 63 -8.09 -2.28 -5.89
CA GLY A 63 -8.82 -2.39 -7.14
C GLY A 63 -8.38 -3.65 -7.88
#